data_AF-A0A963E3F7-F1
#
_entry.id   AF-A0A963E3F7-F1
#
_cell.length_a   1.000
_cell.length_b   1.000
_cell.length_c   1.000
_cell.angle_alpha   90.00
_cell.angle_beta   90.00
_cell.angle_gamma   90.00
#
_symmetry.space_group_name_H-M   'P 1'
#
loop_
_entity.id
_entity.type
_entity.pdbx_description
1 polymer ?
#
loop_
_entity_poly.entity_id
_entity_poly.type
_entity_poly.pdbx_seq_one_letter_code
_entity_poly.pdbx_strand_id
1 'polypeptide(L)'
;MADALPPCPITGRPARRRVHGVSTRALLGMWRAAGAGDLGHLFPDAPQLVLYESDTGLYFFAPPVAGDGDFYRRFYSAHAAHATLSAASEKRLEFLIAARHIAAGSLVLDVGCGSGA
;
A
#
# COMPACT_ATOMS: atom_id res chain seq x y z
N MET A 1 24.49 -14.22 15.71
CA MET A 1 24.65 -13.06 14.82
C MET A 1 23.40 -12.21 14.97
N ALA A 2 23.50 -10.93 15.32
CA ALA A 2 22.33 -10.05 15.31
C ALA A 2 21.87 -9.91 13.85
N ASP A 3 20.62 -10.21 13.57
CA ASP A 3 20.06 -10.02 12.23
C ASP A 3 20.23 -8.54 11.83
N ALA A 4 20.79 -8.31 10.64
CA ALA A 4 20.93 -6.96 10.13
C ALA A 4 19.55 -6.32 9.93
N LEU A 5 19.36 -5.10 10.43
CA LEU A 5 18.12 -4.37 10.23
C LEU A 5 17.91 -4.07 8.74
N PRO A 6 16.67 -4.21 8.22
CA PRO A 6 16.43 -4.08 6.79
C PRO A 6 16.69 -2.64 6.32
N PRO A 7 17.12 -2.45 5.06
CA PRO A 7 17.35 -1.12 4.51
C PRO A 7 16.02 -0.38 4.34
N CYS A 8 16.04 0.92 4.63
CA CYS A 8 14.97 1.85 4.30
C CYS A 8 14.75 1.87 2.78
N PRO A 9 13.51 1.72 2.27
CA PRO A 9 13.24 1.66 0.83
C PRO A 9 13.54 2.98 0.10
N ILE A 10 13.65 4.10 0.83
CA ILE A 10 13.95 5.41 0.25
C ILE A 10 15.45 5.71 0.29
N THR A 11 16.12 5.44 1.42
CA THR A 11 17.50 5.89 1.65
C THR A 11 18.55 4.80 1.55
N GLY A 12 18.14 3.52 1.53
CA GLY A 12 19.05 2.36 1.55
C GLY A 12 19.78 2.14 2.89
N ARG A 13 19.71 3.09 3.83
CA ARG A 13 20.32 2.97 5.16
C ARG A 13 19.55 1.98 6.04
N PRO A 14 20.20 1.26 6.97
CA PRO A 14 19.52 0.33 7.86
C PRO A 14 18.38 0.99 8.63
N ALA A 15 17.33 0.23 8.94
CA ALA A 15 16.29 0.70 9.85
C ALA A 15 16.91 1.12 11.19
N ARG A 16 16.27 2.08 11.84
CA ARG A 16 16.62 2.52 13.19
C ARG A 16 16.19 1.50 14.24
N ARG A 17 14.97 0.95 14.11
CA ARG A 17 14.44 -0.07 15.02
C ARG A 17 13.30 -0.88 14.40
N ARG A 18 13.10 -2.09 14.94
CA ARG A 18 11.87 -2.87 14.81
C ARG A 18 10.78 -2.23 15.67
N VAL A 19 9.57 -2.11 15.11
CA VAL A 19 8.41 -1.50 15.78
C VAL A 19 7.43 -2.59 16.21
N HIS A 20 6.96 -3.41 15.26
CA HIS A 20 5.98 -4.46 15.53
C HIS A 20 6.04 -5.54 14.45
N GLY A 21 5.60 -6.77 14.74
CA GLY A 21 5.52 -7.86 13.76
C GLY A 21 4.17 -8.55 13.78
N VAL A 22 3.64 -8.83 12.60
CA VAL A 22 2.38 -9.55 12.38
C VAL A 22 2.70 -10.88 11.69
N SER A 23 2.13 -11.97 12.18
CA SER A 23 2.31 -13.26 11.51
C SER A 23 1.65 -13.25 10.13
N THR A 24 2.34 -13.79 9.14
CA THR A 24 1.81 -13.91 7.77
C THR A 24 0.53 -14.74 7.76
N ARG A 25 0.46 -15.80 8.57
CA ARG A 25 -0.75 -16.61 8.73
C ARG A 25 -1.94 -15.78 9.20
N ALA A 26 -1.77 -14.94 10.21
CA ALA A 26 -2.86 -14.07 10.68
C ALA A 26 -3.26 -13.06 9.61
N LEU A 27 -2.27 -12.44 8.93
CA LEU A 27 -2.52 -11.50 7.84
C LEU A 27 -3.32 -12.13 6.69
N LEU A 28 -2.94 -13.32 6.25
CA LEU A 28 -3.66 -14.07 5.22
C LEU A 28 -5.09 -14.44 5.66
N GLY A 29 -5.27 -14.78 6.94
CA GLY A 29 -6.60 -15.02 7.52
C GLY A 29 -7.48 -13.77 7.46
N MET A 30 -6.94 -12.61 7.82
CA MET A 30 -7.67 -11.34 7.76
C MET A 30 -8.04 -10.96 6.33
N TRP A 31 -7.11 -11.06 5.38
CA TRP A 31 -7.40 -10.76 3.97
C TRP A 31 -8.46 -11.68 3.36
N ARG A 32 -8.41 -12.97 3.70
CA ARG A 32 -9.45 -13.92 3.29
C ARG A 32 -10.81 -13.56 3.87
N ALA A 33 -10.87 -13.22 5.16
CA ALA A 33 -12.10 -12.77 5.81
C ALA A 33 -12.63 -11.45 5.23
N ALA A 34 -11.74 -10.57 4.78
CA ALA A 34 -12.06 -9.36 4.04
C ALA A 34 -12.39 -9.63 2.56
N GLY A 35 -12.51 -10.87 2.08
CA GLY A 35 -12.92 -11.14 0.70
C GLY A 35 -11.85 -10.91 -0.37
N ALA A 36 -10.57 -10.75 -0.01
CA ALA A 36 -9.47 -10.63 -0.97
C ALA A 36 -9.08 -11.97 -1.63
N GLY A 37 -9.64 -13.09 -1.15
CA GLY A 37 -9.34 -14.44 -1.62
C GLY A 37 -8.11 -15.04 -0.96
N ASP A 38 -7.51 -16.04 -1.61
CA ASP A 38 -6.27 -16.65 -1.16
C ASP A 38 -5.05 -15.89 -1.71
N LEU A 39 -4.17 -15.44 -0.81
CA LEU A 39 -2.99 -14.62 -1.12
C LEU A 39 -1.68 -15.28 -0.72
N GLY A 40 -1.70 -16.58 -0.43
CA GLY A 40 -0.51 -17.32 0.03
C GLY A 40 0.69 -17.19 -0.92
N HIS A 41 0.43 -17.06 -2.22
CA HIS A 41 1.46 -16.89 -3.25
C HIS A 41 2.25 -15.59 -3.14
N LEU A 42 1.70 -14.55 -2.49
CA LEU A 42 2.41 -13.28 -2.26
C LEU A 42 3.42 -13.36 -1.11
N PHE A 43 3.33 -14.40 -0.27
CA PHE A 43 4.17 -14.55 0.92
C PHE A 43 4.87 -15.93 0.96
N PRO A 44 5.67 -16.29 -0.06
CA PRO A 44 6.22 -17.64 -0.18
C PRO A 44 7.12 -18.03 1.00
N ASP A 45 7.93 -17.09 1.50
CA ASP A 45 9.02 -17.39 2.44
C ASP A 45 9.03 -16.50 3.70
N ALA A 46 7.98 -15.72 3.93
CA ALA A 46 7.91 -14.76 5.03
C ALA A 46 7.02 -15.29 6.17
N PRO A 47 7.56 -15.70 7.33
CA PRO A 47 6.73 -16.12 8.47
C PRO A 47 6.02 -14.94 9.15
N GLN A 48 6.58 -13.74 9.01
CA GLN A 48 6.03 -12.50 9.55
C GLN A 48 6.30 -11.31 8.62
N LEU A 49 5.38 -10.34 8.65
CA LEU A 49 5.60 -8.99 8.17
C LEU A 49 5.94 -8.10 9.36
N VAL A 50 7.03 -7.35 9.28
CA VAL A 50 7.51 -6.54 10.39
C VAL A 50 7.57 -5.08 9.98
N LEU A 51 6.99 -4.22 10.82
CA LEU A 51 7.06 -2.77 10.72
C LEU A 51 8.37 -2.29 11.35
N TYR A 52 9.09 -1.46 10.62
CA TYR A 52 10.34 -0.81 11.03
C TYR A 52 10.22 0.71 10.91
N GLU A 53 11.03 1.42 11.67
CA GLU A 53 11.22 2.87 11.57
C GLU A 53 12.61 3.15 11.00
N SER A 54 12.73 4.01 9.99
CA SER A 54 14.00 4.48 9.44
C SER A 54 14.62 5.61 10.28
N ASP A 55 15.85 6.00 9.94
CA ASP A 55 16.49 7.17 10.54
C ASP A 55 15.91 8.52 10.07
N THR A 56 15.10 8.53 9.01
CA THR A 56 14.34 9.69 8.54
C THR A 56 12.93 9.75 9.13
N GLY A 57 12.55 8.80 10.00
CA GLY A 57 11.20 8.69 10.55
C GLY A 57 10.17 7.99 9.65
N LEU A 58 10.60 7.41 8.52
CA LEU A 58 9.73 6.62 7.66
C LEU A 58 9.40 5.29 8.34
N TYR A 59 8.12 4.94 8.40
CA TYR A 59 7.68 3.60 8.78
C TYR A 59 7.50 2.74 7.53
N PHE A 60 8.07 1.54 7.53
CA PHE A 60 7.99 0.62 6.38
C PHE A 60 7.94 -0.84 6.83
N PHE A 61 7.31 -1.68 6.01
CA PHE A 61 7.25 -3.12 6.23
C PHE A 61 8.44 -3.82 5.57
N ALA A 62 9.00 -4.82 6.24
CA ALA A 62 9.88 -5.80 5.63
C ALA A 62 9.43 -7.23 5.99
N PRO A 63 9.40 -8.17 5.02
CA PRO A 63 9.72 -7.96 3.60
C PRO A 63 8.71 -7.03 2.86
N PRO A 64 9.16 -6.33 1.80
CA PRO A 64 8.31 -5.45 1.01
C PRO A 64 7.45 -6.28 0.04
N VAL A 65 6.37 -6.86 0.56
CA VAL A 65 5.44 -7.65 -0.25
C VAL A 65 4.46 -6.71 -0.97
N ALA A 66 4.55 -6.68 -2.31
CA ALA A 66 3.58 -5.97 -3.14
C ALA A 66 2.33 -6.84 -3.40
N GLY A 67 1.17 -6.20 -3.45
CA GLY A 67 -0.01 -6.83 -4.03
C GLY A 67 0.16 -7.02 -5.54
N ASP A 68 -0.38 -8.10 -6.09
CA ASP A 68 -0.45 -8.28 -7.53
C ASP A 68 -1.75 -7.70 -8.12
N GLY A 69 -1.85 -7.69 -9.45
CA GLY A 69 -3.03 -7.18 -10.13
C GLY A 69 -4.31 -7.94 -9.75
N ASP A 70 -4.20 -9.22 -9.42
CA ASP A 70 -5.35 -10.08 -9.11
C ASP A 70 -5.92 -9.75 -7.72
N PHE A 71 -5.05 -9.55 -6.74
CA PHE A 71 -5.39 -9.04 -5.43
C PHE A 71 -6.14 -7.72 -5.54
N TYR A 72 -5.56 -6.73 -6.23
CA TYR A 72 -6.19 -5.42 -6.35
C TYR A 72 -7.56 -5.50 -7.04
N ARG A 73 -7.68 -6.23 -8.15
CA ARG A 73 -8.96 -6.39 -8.85
C ARG A 73 -10.04 -6.99 -7.95
N ARG A 74 -9.73 -8.09 -7.25
CA ARG A 74 -10.69 -8.77 -6.36
C ARG A 74 -11.08 -7.90 -5.19
N PHE A 75 -10.10 -7.37 -4.46
CA PHE A 75 -10.35 -6.60 -3.26
C PHE A 75 -11.20 -5.36 -3.55
N TYR A 76 -10.85 -4.57 -4.57
CA TYR A 76 -11.64 -3.39 -4.90
C TYR A 76 -13.03 -3.70 -5.46
N SER A 77 -13.20 -4.81 -6.20
CA SER A 77 -14.51 -5.25 -6.67
C SER A 77 -15.45 -5.66 -5.53
N ALA A 78 -14.94 -6.38 -4.52
CA ALA A 78 -15.74 -6.96 -3.45
C ALA A 78 -16.32 -5.89 -2.50
N HIS A 79 -15.68 -4.71 -2.42
CA HIS A 79 -16.08 -3.66 -1.48
C HIS A 79 -16.73 -2.45 -2.15
N ALA A 80 -16.96 -2.51 -3.48
CA ALA A 80 -17.34 -1.33 -4.28
C ALA A 80 -16.45 -0.10 -4.00
N ALA A 81 -15.22 -0.32 -3.53
CA ALA A 81 -14.41 0.72 -2.90
C ALA A 81 -14.01 1.80 -3.91
N HIS A 82 -13.86 1.46 -5.18
CA HIS A 82 -13.70 2.47 -6.23
C HIS A 82 -14.92 3.38 -6.31
N ALA A 83 -16.13 2.83 -6.43
CA ALA A 83 -17.36 3.63 -6.51
C ALA A 83 -17.59 4.49 -5.26
N THR A 84 -17.32 3.96 -4.07
CA THR A 84 -17.47 4.73 -2.83
C THR A 84 -16.43 5.85 -2.70
N LEU A 85 -15.17 5.60 -3.07
CA LEU A 85 -14.09 6.59 -2.96
C LEU A 85 -14.10 7.62 -4.09
N SER A 86 -14.70 7.31 -5.24
CA SER A 86 -14.79 8.21 -6.39
C SER A 86 -16.12 8.96 -6.51
N ALA A 87 -17.16 8.60 -5.76
CA ALA A 87 -18.49 9.22 -5.84
C ALA A 87 -18.53 10.75 -5.62
N ALA A 88 -17.45 11.34 -5.09
CA ALA A 88 -17.29 12.78 -4.93
C ALA A 88 -15.88 13.24 -5.32
N SER A 89 -15.25 12.57 -6.30
CA SER A 89 -13.90 12.90 -6.76
C SER A 89 -13.79 14.38 -7.14
N GLU A 90 -14.78 14.94 -7.81
CA GLU A 90 -14.84 16.34 -8.24
C GLU A 90 -14.85 17.35 -7.07
N LYS A 91 -15.17 16.89 -5.86
CA LYS A 91 -15.17 17.69 -4.62
C LYS A 91 -13.95 17.42 -3.76
N ARG A 92 -13.07 16.50 -4.17
CA ARG A 92 -11.83 16.20 -3.44
C ARG A 92 -10.92 17.41 -3.52
N LEU A 93 -10.59 17.94 -2.34
CA LEU A 93 -9.86 19.19 -2.20
C LEU A 93 -8.48 19.12 -2.85
N GLU A 94 -7.84 17.95 -2.84
CA GLU A 94 -6.56 17.69 -3.50
C GLU A 94 -6.60 17.94 -5.01
N PHE A 95 -7.68 17.56 -5.71
CA PHE A 95 -7.80 17.82 -7.15
C PHE A 95 -8.08 19.30 -7.42
N LEU A 96 -8.90 19.95 -6.59
CA LEU A 96 -9.15 21.39 -6.69
C LEU A 96 -7.87 22.21 -6.42
N ILE A 97 -7.03 21.78 -5.48
CA ILE A 97 -5.74 22.40 -5.20
C ILE A 97 -4.79 22.17 -6.37
N ALA A 98 -4.64 20.94 -6.84
CA ALA A 98 -3.75 20.61 -7.96
C ALA A 98 -4.12 21.42 -9.22
N ALA A 99 -5.42 21.54 -9.53
CA ALA A 99 -5.90 22.27 -10.70
C ALA A 99 -5.51 23.76 -10.69
N ARG A 100 -5.31 24.39 -9.52
CA ARG A 100 -4.83 25.79 -9.43
C ARG A 100 -3.40 25.98 -9.94
N HIS A 101 -2.63 24.90 -10.01
CA HIS A 101 -1.23 24.92 -10.44
C HIS A 101 -1.04 24.39 -11.86
N ILE A 102 -2.10 24.00 -12.55
CA ILE A 102 -2.06 23.33 -13.85
C ILE A 102 -2.77 24.21 -14.87
N ALA A 103 -2.10 24.52 -15.99
CA ALA A 103 -2.71 25.30 -17.06
C ALA A 103 -3.85 24.51 -17.72
N ALA A 104 -4.93 25.20 -18.11
CA ALA A 104 -6.05 24.60 -18.81
C ALA A 104 -5.58 23.90 -20.10
N GLY A 105 -6.06 22.67 -20.32
CA GLY A 105 -5.69 21.83 -21.47
C GLY A 105 -4.42 20.99 -21.28
N SER A 106 -3.76 21.05 -20.12
CA SER A 106 -2.60 20.18 -19.82
C SER A 106 -3.00 18.71 -19.68
N LEU A 107 -2.09 17.80 -20.03
CA LEU A 107 -2.21 16.38 -19.77
C LEU A 107 -1.72 16.05 -18.35
N VAL A 108 -2.49 15.27 -17.60
CA VAL A 108 -2.19 14.88 -16.21
C VAL A 108 -2.21 13.36 -16.09
N LEU A 109 -1.20 12.79 -15.44
CA LEU A 109 -1.16 11.38 -15.05
C LEU A 109 -1.54 11.26 -13.57
N ASP A 110 -2.63 10.55 -13.28
CA ASP A 110 -3.04 10.19 -11.93
C ASP A 110 -2.74 8.71 -11.66
N VAL A 111 -1.87 8.44 -10.69
CA VAL A 111 -1.44 7.08 -10.31
C VAL A 111 -2.29 6.61 -9.14
N GLY A 112 -3.01 5.51 -9.33
CA GLY A 112 -3.96 5.01 -8.34
C GLY A 112 -5.32 5.71 -8.41
N CYS A 113 -5.72 6.19 -9.60
CA CYS A 113 -6.94 6.95 -9.87
C CYS A 113 -8.27 6.21 -9.64
N GLY A 114 -8.23 4.94 -9.21
CA GLY A 114 -9.42 4.13 -8.99
C GLY A 114 -10.27 3.94 -10.25
N SER A 115 -11.55 4.33 -10.21
CA SER A 115 -12.46 4.26 -11.37
C SER A 115 -12.25 5.36 -12.41
N GLY A 116 -11.20 6.19 -12.28
CA GLY A 116 -11.14 7.49 -12.91
C GLY A 116 -11.94 8.49 -12.07
N ALA A 117 -11.24 9.56 -11.67
CA ALA A 117 -11.82 10.71 -10.99
C ALA A 117 -12.42 11.69 -12.00
#